data_AF-A0A7K1SA80-F1
#
_entry.id   AF-A0A7K1SA80-F1
#
_cell.length_a   1.000
_cell.length_b   1.000
_cell.length_c   1.000
_cell.angle_alpha   90.00
_cell.angle_beta   90.00
_cell.angle_gamma   90.00
#
_symmetry.space_group_name_H-M   'P 1'
#
loop_
_entity.id
_entity.type
_entity.pdbx_description
1 polymer ?
#
loop_
_entity_poly.entity_id
_entity_poly.type
_entity_poly.pdbx_seq_one_letter_code
_entity_poly.pdbx_strand_id
1 'polypeptide(L)'
;MYTFTNQFSGPTLHQRVRMMNSHHSDSSAWWRYVLWGLLMGAMGMACRHQEKKEPYLLNQALAPNALPAINPTRAMVVDLEDKGTWYRHLALFRSKTGTQVVQSKPVVLQLKGDEFILPDDYKYESAVYIDGKEVPAEALKKLSPEFVSELFVMHQWENMANSDTKAKPYQIIIQTSPQPVPFNGIRKQFFTLLQAAAISRYPLGESFSFNMNQLLEATFFHNKNALVERTKNEHLKVYDDFAKTVDIFINNLPATTADVTTVHVREVARLYTKERPYRDWFRADNPLPRFQLYIQTTPKRAKRDSSYYVFSPFYSGDF
;
A
#
# COMPACT_ATOMS: atom_id res chain seq x y z
N MET A 1 46.98 25.56 38.07
CA MET A 1 46.33 26.08 39.30
C MET A 1 44.86 26.27 38.99
N TYR A 2 44.01 25.44 39.60
CA TYR A 2 42.55 25.53 39.49
C TYR A 2 42.02 26.43 40.60
N THR A 3 41.31 27.50 40.25
CA THR A 3 40.63 28.38 41.20
C THR A 3 39.15 27.98 41.24
N PHE A 4 38.77 27.22 42.26
CA PHE A 4 37.36 27.03 42.61
C PHE A 4 36.83 28.32 43.23
N THR A 5 35.85 28.96 42.59
CA THR A 5 35.04 30.02 43.21
C THR A 5 33.64 29.47 43.46
N ASN A 6 33.40 29.06 44.71
CA ASN A 6 32.06 28.80 45.24
C ASN A 6 31.35 30.15 45.43
N GLN A 7 30.49 30.53 44.51
CA GLN A 7 29.50 31.58 44.76
C GLN A 7 28.21 30.93 45.27
N PHE A 8 28.03 30.92 46.59
CA PHE A 8 26.72 30.69 47.19
C PHE A 8 25.83 31.92 46.95
N SER A 9 25.07 31.92 45.86
CA SER A 9 23.98 32.88 45.65
C SER A 9 22.74 32.44 46.42
N GLY A 10 22.71 32.74 47.72
CA GLY A 10 21.49 32.60 48.52
C GLY A 10 20.42 33.62 48.09
N PRO A 11 19.13 33.32 48.23
CA PRO A 11 18.06 34.23 47.85
C PRO A 11 18.14 35.49 48.71
N THR A 12 18.14 36.65 48.05
CA THR A 12 18.24 37.97 48.68
C THR A 12 17.07 38.21 49.62
N LEU A 13 17.27 39.07 50.63
CA LEU A 13 16.25 39.44 51.62
C LEU A 13 14.92 39.85 50.95
N HIS A 14 15.02 40.49 49.79
CA HIS A 14 13.89 40.91 48.98
C HIS A 14 13.08 39.75 48.36
N GLN A 15 13.71 38.62 48.02
CA GLN A 15 13.02 37.40 47.57
C GLN A 15 12.29 36.69 48.72
N ARG A 16 12.86 36.70 49.93
CA ARG A 16 12.22 36.10 51.11
C ARG A 16 10.97 36.87 51.54
N VAL A 17 11.03 38.20 51.53
CA VAL A 17 9.86 39.06 51.81
C VAL A 17 8.76 38.86 50.75
N ARG A 18 9.11 38.65 49.48
CA ARG A 18 8.14 38.39 48.40
C ARG A 18 7.46 37.02 48.51
N MET A 19 8.14 36.00 49.06
CA MET A 19 7.54 34.69 49.35
C MET A 19 6.66 34.70 50.60
N MET A 20 6.95 35.54 51.60
CA MET A 20 6.08 35.69 52.77
C MET A 20 4.82 36.51 52.48
N ASN A 21 4.86 37.42 51.51
CA ASN A 21 3.72 38.25 51.08
C ASN A 21 2.98 37.73 49.84
N SER A 22 3.22 36.49 49.39
CA SER A 22 2.42 35.92 48.31
C SER A 22 1.05 35.53 48.84
N HIS A 23 0.00 36.13 48.26
CA HIS A 23 -1.41 35.82 48.53
C HIS A 23 -1.65 34.32 48.65
N HIS A 24 -2.33 33.90 49.71
CA HIS A 24 -2.82 32.54 49.85
C HIS A 24 -3.56 32.13 48.58
N SER A 25 -3.19 30.98 48.02
CA SER A 25 -3.83 30.38 46.86
C SER A 25 -5.34 30.32 47.09
N ASP A 26 -6.06 31.16 46.34
CA ASP A 26 -7.50 31.30 46.42
C ASP A 26 -8.17 29.93 46.23
N SER A 27 -9.21 29.63 47.01
CA SER A 27 -9.96 28.36 46.94
C SER A 27 -10.55 28.11 45.54
N SER A 28 -10.61 29.14 44.69
CA SER A 28 -10.97 29.07 43.27
C SER A 28 -9.91 28.42 42.36
N ALA A 29 -8.72 28.10 42.85
CA ALA A 29 -7.74 27.32 42.07
C ALA A 29 -8.08 25.82 42.07
N TRP A 30 -8.72 25.33 43.15
CA TRP A 30 -9.05 23.91 43.32
C TRP A 30 -10.02 23.39 42.26
N TRP A 31 -11.04 24.16 41.87
CA TRP A 31 -12.00 23.72 40.87
C TRP A 31 -11.35 23.46 39.50
N ARG A 32 -10.28 24.20 39.14
CA ARG A 32 -9.53 23.98 37.90
C ARG A 32 -8.82 22.63 37.89
N TYR A 33 -8.28 22.22 39.04
CA TYR A 33 -7.64 20.90 39.19
C TYR A 33 -8.66 19.78 39.23
N VAL A 34 -9.83 20.00 39.84
CA VAL A 34 -10.95 19.05 39.79
C VAL A 34 -11.44 18.87 38.36
N LEU A 35 -11.61 19.97 37.61
CA LEU A 35 -12.03 19.92 36.21
C LEU A 35 -11.02 19.16 35.35
N TRP A 36 -9.73 19.43 35.54
CA TRP A 36 -8.64 18.71 34.85
C TRP A 36 -8.62 17.23 35.21
N GLY A 37 -8.80 16.88 36.48
CA GLY A 37 -8.90 15.48 36.91
C GLY A 37 -10.09 14.75 36.31
N LEU A 38 -11.24 15.43 36.20
CA LEU A 38 -12.45 14.88 35.58
C LEU A 38 -12.28 14.69 34.07
N LEU A 39 -11.61 15.62 33.39
CA LEU A 39 -11.33 15.54 31.95
C LEU A 39 -10.35 14.40 31.64
N MET A 40 -9.28 14.27 32.44
CA MET A 40 -8.33 13.15 32.33
C MET A 40 -8.98 11.80 32.69
N GLY A 41 -9.88 11.78 33.68
CA GLY A 41 -10.66 10.59 34.04
C GLY A 41 -11.65 10.17 32.95
N ALA A 42 -12.34 11.12 32.33
CA ALA A 42 -13.24 10.88 31.20
C ALA A 42 -12.47 10.37 29.97
N MET A 43 -11.30 10.92 29.69
CA MET A 43 -10.42 10.46 28.62
C MET A 43 -9.88 9.04 28.89
N GLY A 44 -9.53 8.74 30.14
CA GLY A 44 -9.18 7.39 30.58
C GLY A 44 -10.34 6.38 30.46
N MET A 45 -11.57 6.80 30.75
CA MET A 45 -12.77 5.96 30.57
C MET A 45 -13.18 5.80 29.10
N ALA A 46 -13.00 6.83 28.26
CA ALA A 46 -13.21 6.74 26.82
C ALA A 46 -12.20 5.79 26.16
N CYS A 47 -10.94 5.78 26.62
CA CYS A 47 -9.93 4.82 26.17
C CYS A 47 -10.11 3.41 26.75
N ARG A 48 -10.92 3.25 27.80
CA ARG A 48 -11.30 1.93 28.36
C ARG A 48 -12.50 1.28 27.68
N HIS A 49 -13.02 1.87 26.61
CA HIS A 49 -13.93 1.18 25.69
C HIS A 49 -13.15 0.23 24.77
N GLN A 50 -12.37 -0.66 25.37
CA GLN A 50 -11.70 -1.77 24.71
C GLN A 50 -12.41 -3.04 25.20
N GLU A 51 -12.95 -3.76 24.22
CA GLU A 51 -13.78 -4.95 24.31
C GLU A 51 -13.49 -5.84 25.52
N LYS A 52 -14.41 -5.85 26.50
CA LYS A 52 -14.59 -7.04 27.32
C LYS A 52 -15.20 -8.12 26.43
N LYS A 53 -14.36 -8.94 25.81
CA LYS A 53 -14.80 -10.26 25.32
C LYS A 53 -15.01 -11.15 26.53
N GLU A 54 -16.23 -11.18 27.03
CA GLU A 54 -16.68 -12.29 27.88
C GLU A 54 -16.88 -13.54 27.01
N PRO A 55 -16.50 -14.73 27.52
CA PRO A 55 -16.80 -15.99 26.85
C PRO A 55 -18.30 -16.30 27.00
N TYR A 56 -18.80 -17.26 26.22
CA TYR A 56 -20.14 -17.87 26.23
C TYR A 56 -21.05 -17.50 25.03
N LEU A 57 -21.08 -18.46 24.10
CA LEU A 57 -22.25 -19.20 23.63
C LEU A 57 -23.58 -18.44 23.49
N LEU A 58 -24.11 -18.52 22.27
CA LEU A 58 -25.50 -18.31 21.84
C LEU A 58 -25.98 -16.84 21.86
N ASN A 59 -26.20 -16.29 20.66
CA ASN A 59 -26.85 -14.99 20.36
C ASN A 59 -25.94 -13.76 20.27
N GLN A 60 -24.81 -13.85 19.58
CA GLN A 60 -24.12 -12.65 19.13
C GLN A 60 -24.78 -12.13 17.86
N ALA A 61 -25.48 -11.00 17.98
CA ALA A 61 -25.84 -10.18 16.85
C ALA A 61 -24.56 -9.91 16.03
N LEU A 62 -24.56 -10.44 14.80
CA LEU A 62 -23.56 -10.20 13.77
C LEU A 62 -23.00 -8.78 13.89
N ALA A 63 -21.67 -8.66 13.99
CA ALA A 63 -21.00 -7.37 13.94
C ALA A 63 -21.63 -6.51 12.83
N PRO A 64 -21.81 -5.19 12.98
CA PRO A 64 -22.64 -4.38 12.09
C PRO A 64 -22.23 -4.44 10.59
N ASN A 65 -21.05 -4.98 10.27
CA ASN A 65 -20.52 -5.19 8.93
C ASN A 65 -20.29 -6.67 8.54
N ALA A 66 -20.76 -7.64 9.34
CA ALA A 66 -20.59 -9.06 9.06
C ALA A 66 -21.48 -9.51 7.89
N LEU A 67 -20.90 -10.26 6.96
CA LEU A 67 -21.61 -10.78 5.80
C LEU A 67 -22.57 -11.89 6.24
N PRO A 68 -23.82 -11.93 5.74
CA PRO A 68 -24.72 -13.04 6.08
C PRO A 68 -24.31 -14.31 5.32
N ALA A 69 -24.21 -15.43 6.01
CA ALA A 69 -23.86 -16.76 5.48
C ALA A 69 -25.00 -17.41 4.68
N ILE A 70 -25.40 -16.77 3.57
CA ILE A 70 -26.55 -17.19 2.74
C ILE A 70 -26.25 -18.30 1.72
N ASN A 71 -24.97 -18.59 1.47
CA ASN A 71 -24.51 -19.62 0.53
C ASN A 71 -23.20 -20.24 1.03
N PRO A 72 -22.76 -21.39 0.48
CA PRO A 72 -21.53 -22.05 0.93
C PRO A 72 -20.29 -21.16 0.89
N THR A 73 -20.16 -20.34 -0.16
CA THR A 73 -19.07 -19.38 -0.33
C THR A 73 -19.02 -18.37 0.81
N ARG A 74 -20.15 -17.77 1.18
CA ARG A 74 -20.24 -16.80 2.27
C ARG A 74 -20.10 -17.43 3.64
N ALA A 75 -20.60 -18.65 3.83
CA ALA A 75 -20.38 -19.38 5.07
C ALA A 75 -18.88 -19.58 5.32
N MET A 76 -18.12 -19.91 4.27
CA MET A 76 -16.67 -20.02 4.33
C MET A 76 -15.98 -18.68 4.63
N VAL A 77 -16.40 -17.59 3.96
CA VAL A 77 -15.84 -16.24 4.24
C VAL A 77 -16.08 -15.86 5.70
N VAL A 78 -17.29 -16.08 6.22
CA VAL A 78 -17.65 -15.78 7.62
C VAL A 78 -16.81 -16.62 8.58
N ASP A 79 -16.67 -17.92 8.35
CA ASP A 79 -15.81 -18.80 9.18
C ASP A 79 -14.35 -18.31 9.23
N LEU A 80 -13.81 -17.81 8.11
CA LEU A 80 -12.47 -17.24 8.06
C LEU A 80 -12.38 -15.91 8.81
N GLU A 81 -13.35 -15.01 8.62
CA GLU A 81 -13.39 -13.72 9.33
C GLU A 81 -13.54 -13.92 10.86
N ASP A 82 -14.35 -14.89 11.28
CA ASP A 82 -14.60 -15.21 12.70
C ASP A 82 -13.34 -15.72 13.42
N LYS A 83 -12.39 -16.33 12.67
CA LYS A 83 -11.07 -16.70 13.22
C LYS A 83 -10.22 -15.47 13.60
N GLY A 84 -10.55 -14.29 13.09
CA GLY A 84 -9.86 -13.04 13.36
C GLY A 84 -8.45 -12.93 12.75
N THR A 85 -7.95 -14.00 12.14
CA THR A 85 -6.62 -14.07 11.49
C THR A 85 -6.67 -13.85 9.98
N TRP A 86 -7.87 -13.69 9.43
CA TRP A 86 -8.10 -13.48 8.01
C TRP A 86 -8.78 -12.14 7.76
N TYR A 87 -8.54 -11.58 6.59
CA TYR A 87 -9.23 -10.38 6.13
C TYR A 87 -9.57 -10.48 4.63
N ARG A 88 -10.60 -9.74 4.22
CA ARG A 88 -10.97 -9.57 2.80
C ARG A 88 -9.92 -8.70 2.11
N HIS A 89 -9.05 -9.33 1.33
CA HIS A 89 -8.00 -8.64 0.58
C HIS A 89 -8.51 -8.07 -0.74
N LEU A 90 -9.31 -8.85 -1.46
CA LEU A 90 -10.00 -8.44 -2.69
C LEU A 90 -11.41 -9.05 -2.66
N ALA A 91 -12.45 -8.28 -2.93
CA ALA A 91 -13.81 -8.83 -2.92
C ALA A 91 -14.73 -8.12 -3.91
N LEU A 92 -15.68 -8.89 -4.45
CA LEU A 92 -16.83 -8.45 -5.23
C LEU A 92 -18.04 -9.22 -4.70
N PHE A 93 -18.99 -8.54 -4.07
CA PHE A 93 -20.14 -9.19 -3.44
C PHE A 93 -21.37 -8.29 -3.41
N ARG A 94 -22.55 -8.89 -3.16
CA ARG A 94 -23.82 -8.14 -3.08
C ARG A 94 -24.21 -7.86 -1.64
N SER A 95 -24.17 -6.61 -1.23
CA SER A 95 -24.71 -6.17 0.07
C SER A 95 -26.19 -5.80 -0.03
N LYS A 96 -26.81 -5.44 1.11
CA LYS A 96 -28.17 -4.86 1.15
C LYS A 96 -28.30 -3.58 0.33
N THR A 97 -27.21 -2.80 0.21
CA THR A 97 -27.18 -1.52 -0.51
C THR A 97 -26.75 -1.64 -1.97
N GLY A 98 -26.41 -2.85 -2.43
CA GLY A 98 -25.97 -3.12 -3.81
C GLY A 98 -24.62 -3.82 -3.89
N THR A 99 -24.04 -3.86 -5.09
CA THR A 99 -22.71 -4.44 -5.34
C THR A 99 -21.63 -3.63 -4.64
N GLN A 100 -20.81 -4.30 -3.85
CA GLN A 100 -19.66 -3.72 -3.17
C GLN A 100 -18.37 -4.37 -3.64
N VAL A 101 -17.29 -3.60 -3.52
CA VAL A 101 -15.95 -4.02 -3.92
C VAL A 101 -14.95 -3.63 -2.83
N VAL A 102 -14.06 -4.57 -2.49
CA VAL A 102 -12.89 -4.35 -1.64
C VAL A 102 -11.66 -4.58 -2.51
N GLN A 103 -10.67 -3.69 -2.45
CA GLN A 103 -9.44 -3.76 -3.25
C GLN A 103 -8.24 -3.44 -2.38
N SER A 104 -7.22 -4.29 -2.45
CA SER A 104 -5.93 -4.12 -1.79
C SER A 104 -4.79 -4.54 -2.73
N LYS A 105 -3.56 -4.14 -2.39
CA LYS A 105 -2.33 -4.55 -3.08
C LYS A 105 -1.67 -5.70 -2.31
N PRO A 106 -1.14 -6.75 -2.98
CA PRO A 106 -1.09 -6.97 -4.43
C PRO A 106 -2.39 -7.58 -4.99
N VAL A 107 -2.62 -7.45 -6.30
CA VAL A 107 -3.77 -8.11 -6.95
C VAL A 107 -3.40 -9.55 -7.31
N VAL A 108 -3.88 -10.50 -6.53
CA VAL A 108 -3.50 -11.92 -6.60
C VAL A 108 -4.16 -12.66 -7.77
N LEU A 109 -5.41 -12.35 -8.07
CA LEU A 109 -6.16 -12.98 -9.16
C LEU A 109 -6.18 -12.07 -10.39
N GLN A 110 -5.95 -12.65 -11.58
CA GLN A 110 -5.91 -11.92 -12.84
C GLN A 110 -6.95 -12.47 -13.82
N LEU A 111 -7.30 -11.65 -14.82
CA LEU A 111 -8.21 -12.03 -15.89
C LEU A 111 -7.53 -11.75 -17.24
N LYS A 112 -7.18 -12.79 -18.00
CA LYS A 112 -6.54 -12.63 -19.31
C LYS A 112 -7.53 -13.01 -20.40
N GLY A 113 -8.02 -12.01 -21.13
CA GLY A 113 -9.20 -12.20 -21.97
C GLY A 113 -10.41 -12.48 -21.06
N ASP A 114 -11.00 -13.66 -21.22
CA ASP A 114 -12.12 -14.14 -20.41
C ASP A 114 -11.74 -15.28 -19.44
N GLU A 115 -10.46 -15.62 -19.33
CA GLU A 115 -9.99 -16.69 -18.44
C GLU A 115 -9.38 -16.13 -17.16
N PHE A 116 -9.85 -16.61 -16.00
CA PHE A 116 -9.19 -16.33 -14.73
C PHE A 116 -7.86 -17.08 -14.63
N ILE A 117 -6.81 -16.34 -14.26
CA ILE A 117 -5.46 -16.85 -14.13
C ILE A 117 -4.92 -16.49 -12.75
N LEU A 118 -4.25 -17.46 -12.14
CA LEU A 118 -3.44 -17.25 -10.97
C LEU A 118 -1.97 -17.15 -11.39
N PRO A 119 -1.28 -16.03 -11.14
CA PRO A 119 0.14 -15.88 -11.46
C PRO A 119 1.00 -16.92 -10.75
N ASP A 120 2.13 -17.28 -11.36
CA ASP A 120 3.05 -18.30 -10.81
C ASP A 120 3.51 -17.95 -9.39
N ASP A 121 3.75 -16.66 -9.11
CA ASP A 121 4.11 -16.13 -7.79
C ASP A 121 3.11 -16.54 -6.69
N TYR A 122 1.82 -16.66 -7.02
CA TYR A 122 0.75 -16.96 -6.07
C TYR A 122 0.18 -18.37 -6.21
N LYS A 123 0.62 -19.13 -7.22
CA LYS A 123 0.06 -20.44 -7.56
C LYS A 123 0.17 -21.44 -6.41
N TYR A 124 1.30 -21.43 -5.71
CA TYR A 124 1.55 -22.34 -4.60
C TYR A 124 1.02 -21.82 -3.26
N GLU A 125 0.87 -20.50 -3.14
CA GLU A 125 0.40 -19.80 -1.94
C GLU A 125 -1.13 -19.61 -1.88
N SER A 126 -1.87 -20.08 -2.90
CA SER A 126 -3.32 -19.96 -2.95
C SER A 126 -4.04 -21.29 -2.94
N ALA A 127 -5.16 -21.35 -2.21
CA ALA A 127 -6.18 -22.39 -2.33
C ALA A 127 -7.40 -21.80 -3.04
N VAL A 128 -8.06 -22.59 -3.90
CA VAL A 128 -9.20 -22.15 -4.70
C VAL A 128 -10.45 -22.93 -4.32
N TYR A 129 -11.53 -22.21 -4.06
CA TYR A 129 -12.83 -22.76 -3.70
C TYR A 129 -13.88 -22.21 -4.67
N ILE A 130 -14.62 -23.11 -5.31
CA ILE A 130 -15.76 -22.76 -6.17
C ILE A 130 -17.01 -23.38 -5.56
N ASP A 131 -18.02 -22.56 -5.29
CA ASP A 131 -19.29 -22.97 -4.68
C ASP A 131 -19.09 -23.75 -3.36
N GLY A 132 -18.11 -23.31 -2.57
CA GLY A 132 -17.74 -23.92 -1.28
C GLY A 132 -16.91 -25.20 -1.36
N LYS A 133 -16.50 -25.65 -2.55
CA LYS A 133 -15.67 -26.84 -2.74
C LYS A 133 -14.27 -26.47 -3.19
N GLU A 134 -13.25 -27.07 -2.58
CA GLU A 134 -11.87 -26.90 -3.02
C GLU A 134 -11.67 -27.52 -4.40
N VAL A 135 -11.00 -26.78 -5.27
CA VAL A 135 -10.74 -27.16 -6.67
C VAL A 135 -9.29 -26.85 -7.05
N PRO A 136 -8.73 -27.55 -8.05
CA PRO A 136 -7.43 -27.17 -8.60
C PRO A 136 -7.48 -25.79 -9.26
N ALA A 137 -6.36 -25.06 -9.25
CA ALA A 137 -6.28 -23.71 -9.80
C ALA A 137 -6.63 -23.66 -11.30
N GLU A 138 -6.41 -24.75 -12.03
CA GLU A 138 -6.77 -24.92 -13.44
C GLU A 138 -8.29 -24.82 -13.68
N ALA A 139 -9.12 -25.06 -12.66
CA ALA A 139 -10.57 -24.89 -12.75
C ALA A 139 -10.97 -23.42 -12.97
N LEU A 140 -10.15 -22.45 -12.54
CA LEU A 140 -10.40 -21.01 -12.74
C LEU A 140 -10.54 -20.64 -14.22
N LYS A 141 -9.78 -21.29 -15.11
CA LYS A 141 -9.81 -21.01 -16.55
C LYS A 141 -11.15 -21.35 -17.20
N LYS A 142 -11.93 -22.24 -16.59
CA LYS A 142 -13.26 -22.64 -17.08
C LYS A 142 -14.37 -21.68 -16.67
N LEU A 143 -14.08 -20.74 -15.76
CA LEU A 143 -15.06 -19.77 -15.29
C LEU A 143 -15.07 -18.55 -16.19
N SER A 144 -16.25 -18.16 -16.66
CA SER A 144 -16.42 -16.88 -17.34
C SER A 144 -16.83 -15.79 -16.34
N PRO A 145 -16.32 -14.56 -16.47
CA PRO A 145 -16.67 -13.44 -15.58
C PRO A 145 -18.17 -13.17 -15.45
N GLU A 146 -18.97 -13.49 -16.47
CA GLU A 146 -20.42 -13.30 -16.46
C GLU A 146 -21.18 -14.26 -15.54
N PHE A 147 -20.63 -15.44 -15.24
CA PHE A 147 -21.28 -16.41 -14.35
C PHE A 147 -20.79 -16.32 -12.90
N VAL A 148 -19.86 -15.41 -12.57
CA VAL A 148 -19.35 -15.24 -11.20
C VAL A 148 -20.30 -14.37 -10.38
N SER A 149 -21.10 -14.93 -9.50
CA SER A 149 -21.96 -14.11 -8.63
C SER A 149 -21.14 -13.25 -7.66
N GLU A 150 -20.23 -13.90 -6.94
CA GLU A 150 -19.39 -13.27 -5.92
C GLU A 150 -17.98 -13.82 -5.98
N LEU A 151 -17.01 -13.00 -5.60
CA LEU A 151 -15.60 -13.34 -5.57
C LEU A 151 -14.95 -12.75 -4.34
N PHE A 152 -14.21 -13.57 -3.61
CA PHE A 152 -13.44 -13.16 -2.45
C PHE A 152 -12.03 -13.72 -2.58
N VAL A 153 -11.03 -12.89 -2.29
CA VAL A 153 -9.67 -13.30 -1.97
C VAL A 153 -9.47 -12.93 -0.52
N MET A 154 -9.42 -13.96 0.32
CA MET A 154 -9.08 -13.83 1.72
C MET A 154 -7.57 -13.95 1.87
N HIS A 155 -6.98 -13.13 2.73
CA HIS A 155 -5.57 -13.21 3.06
C HIS A 155 -5.41 -13.38 4.57
N GLN A 156 -4.48 -14.26 4.96
CA GLN A 156 -4.14 -14.47 6.36
C GLN A 156 -3.08 -13.48 6.81
N TRP A 157 -3.19 -12.98 8.03
CA TRP A 157 -2.13 -12.18 8.65
C TRP A 157 -0.92 -13.07 8.97
N GLU A 158 0.22 -12.78 8.35
CA GLU A 158 1.45 -13.59 8.43
C GLU A 158 2.10 -13.61 9.83
N ASN A 159 1.82 -12.62 10.68
CA ASN A 159 2.51 -12.41 11.96
C ASN A 159 1.62 -12.52 13.21
N MET A 160 0.47 -13.19 13.10
CA MET A 160 -0.41 -13.38 14.25
C MET A 160 -0.13 -14.70 14.96
N ALA A 161 -0.13 -14.69 16.30
CA ALA A 161 0.21 -15.84 17.13
C ALA A 161 -0.70 -17.07 16.89
N ASN A 162 -1.92 -16.84 16.39
CA ASN A 162 -2.91 -17.87 16.09
C ASN A 162 -3.07 -18.12 14.57
N SER A 163 -2.11 -17.71 13.74
CA SER A 163 -2.16 -18.00 12.30
C SER A 163 -2.07 -19.51 12.07
N ASP A 164 -2.90 -19.98 11.15
CA ASP A 164 -2.89 -21.38 10.73
C ASP A 164 -1.71 -21.60 9.78
N THR A 165 -0.63 -22.17 10.31
CA THR A 165 0.61 -22.46 9.56
C THR A 165 0.45 -23.53 8.49
N LYS A 166 -0.67 -24.28 8.48
CA LYS A 166 -0.96 -25.29 7.46
C LYS A 166 -1.80 -24.74 6.33
N ALA A 167 -2.59 -23.71 6.58
CA ALA A 167 -3.38 -23.06 5.56
C ALA A 167 -2.47 -22.28 4.61
N LYS A 168 -2.85 -22.26 3.33
CA LYS A 168 -2.20 -21.39 2.35
C LYS A 168 -2.55 -19.92 2.63
N PRO A 169 -1.62 -18.96 2.50
CA PRO A 169 -1.85 -17.55 2.84
C PRO A 169 -3.06 -16.92 2.15
N TYR A 170 -3.33 -17.31 0.90
CA TYR A 170 -4.45 -16.82 0.11
C TYR A 170 -5.53 -17.88 -0.06
N GLN A 171 -6.79 -17.50 0.15
CA GLN A 171 -7.95 -18.31 -0.20
C GLN A 171 -8.85 -17.57 -1.18
N ILE A 172 -8.94 -18.11 -2.40
CA ILE A 172 -9.75 -17.55 -3.49
C ILE A 172 -11.08 -18.30 -3.47
N ILE A 173 -12.16 -17.61 -3.13
CA ILE A 173 -13.49 -18.19 -2.90
C ILE A 173 -14.46 -17.55 -3.89
N ILE A 174 -15.03 -18.38 -4.77
CA ILE A 174 -15.87 -17.94 -5.89
C ILE A 174 -17.25 -18.59 -5.77
N GLN A 175 -18.29 -17.76 -5.85
CA GLN A 175 -19.66 -18.22 -6.01
C GLN A 175 -20.07 -18.09 -7.47
N THR A 176 -20.51 -19.18 -8.10
CA THR A 176 -21.06 -19.14 -9.45
C THR A 176 -22.58 -18.92 -9.44
N SER A 177 -23.11 -18.51 -10.58
CA SER A 177 -24.53 -18.34 -10.86
C SER A 177 -24.90 -19.16 -12.09
N PRO A 178 -26.06 -19.85 -12.11
CA PRO A 178 -26.54 -20.57 -13.30
C PRO A 178 -26.98 -19.62 -14.42
N GLN A 179 -27.19 -18.34 -14.12
CA GLN A 179 -27.56 -17.30 -15.09
C GLN A 179 -26.50 -16.20 -15.14
N PRO A 180 -26.28 -15.55 -16.31
CA PRO A 180 -25.37 -14.43 -16.41
C PRO A 180 -25.75 -13.29 -15.45
N VAL A 181 -24.77 -12.78 -14.72
CA VAL A 181 -24.94 -11.70 -13.76
C VAL A 181 -24.68 -10.36 -14.45
N PRO A 182 -25.62 -9.41 -14.41
CA PRO A 182 -25.47 -8.13 -15.09
C PRO A 182 -24.24 -7.32 -14.64
N PHE A 183 -23.49 -6.81 -15.61
CA PHE A 183 -22.34 -5.93 -15.38
C PHE A 183 -22.75 -4.48 -15.14
N ASN A 184 -22.97 -4.13 -13.87
CA ASN A 184 -23.06 -2.72 -13.47
C ASN A 184 -21.69 -2.03 -13.48
N GLY A 185 -21.65 -0.70 -13.32
CA GLY A 185 -20.40 0.07 -13.38
C GLY A 185 -19.32 -0.40 -12.39
N ILE A 186 -19.71 -0.80 -11.17
CA ILE A 186 -18.80 -1.31 -10.14
C ILE A 186 -18.20 -2.65 -10.56
N ARG A 187 -19.04 -3.56 -11.05
CA ARG A 187 -18.63 -4.88 -11.52
C ARG A 187 -17.72 -4.77 -12.74
N LYS A 188 -18.03 -3.89 -13.69
CA LYS A 188 -17.15 -3.57 -14.82
C LYS A 188 -15.77 -3.14 -14.33
N GLN A 189 -15.71 -2.14 -13.44
CA GLN A 189 -14.44 -1.67 -12.89
C GLN A 189 -13.64 -2.77 -12.16
N PHE A 190 -14.32 -3.67 -11.44
CA PHE A 190 -13.68 -4.79 -10.77
C PHE A 190 -13.01 -5.75 -11.76
N PHE A 191 -13.72 -6.18 -12.80
CA PHE A 191 -13.13 -7.08 -13.80
C PHE A 191 -12.09 -6.38 -14.68
N THR A 192 -12.26 -5.08 -14.96
CA THR A 192 -11.23 -4.26 -15.61
C THR A 192 -9.95 -4.18 -14.76
N LEU A 193 -10.05 -4.13 -13.42
CA LEU A 193 -8.89 -4.22 -12.54
C LEU A 193 -8.18 -5.58 -12.68
N LEU A 194 -8.92 -6.70 -12.71
CA LEU A 194 -8.31 -8.03 -12.90
C LEU A 194 -7.64 -8.16 -14.27
N GLN A 195 -8.21 -7.54 -15.32
CA GLN A 195 -7.61 -7.47 -16.64
C GLN A 195 -6.34 -6.63 -16.66
N ALA A 196 -6.36 -5.46 -16.01
CA ALA A 196 -5.19 -4.62 -15.88
C ALA A 196 -4.07 -5.31 -15.09
N ALA A 197 -4.42 -6.10 -14.07
CA ALA A 197 -3.47 -6.90 -13.28
C ALA A 197 -2.76 -7.97 -14.12
N ALA A 198 -3.37 -8.46 -15.20
CA ALA A 198 -2.72 -9.39 -16.14
C ALA A 198 -1.62 -8.72 -16.99
N ILE A 199 -1.62 -7.39 -17.08
CA ILE A 199 -0.68 -6.58 -17.88
C ILE A 199 0.33 -5.83 -16.98
N SER A 200 -0.06 -5.57 -15.74
CA SER A 200 0.69 -4.75 -14.78
C SER A 200 0.81 -5.42 -13.41
N ARG A 201 2.03 -5.34 -12.84
CA ARG A 201 2.27 -5.67 -11.43
C ARG A 201 1.63 -4.65 -10.47
N TYR A 202 1.43 -3.41 -10.91
CA TYR A 202 0.88 -2.30 -10.12
C TYR A 202 -0.35 -1.69 -10.79
N PRO A 203 -1.45 -2.45 -10.98
CA PRO A 203 -2.62 -1.95 -11.71
C PRO A 203 -3.32 -0.79 -10.97
N LEU A 204 -3.13 -0.65 -9.66
CA LEU A 204 -3.63 0.49 -8.88
C LEU A 204 -2.69 1.70 -8.90
N GLY A 205 -1.60 1.63 -9.66
CA GLY A 205 -0.55 2.65 -9.73
C GLY A 205 0.49 2.52 -8.62
N GLU A 206 1.72 2.92 -8.92
CA GLU A 206 2.87 2.91 -8.00
C GLU A 206 3.83 4.03 -8.40
N SER A 207 4.67 4.49 -7.48
CA SER A 207 5.68 5.51 -7.77
C SER A 207 7.03 5.13 -7.20
N PHE A 208 8.08 5.38 -7.96
CA PHE A 208 9.45 5.11 -7.56
C PHE A 208 10.28 6.39 -7.69
N SER A 209 11.29 6.51 -6.83
CA SER A 209 12.23 7.62 -6.86
C SER A 209 13.65 7.07 -6.78
N PHE A 210 14.52 7.57 -7.64
CA PHE A 210 15.90 7.19 -7.73
C PHE A 210 16.76 8.44 -7.63
N ASN A 211 17.73 8.45 -6.72
CA ASN A 211 18.89 9.34 -6.84
C ASN A 211 19.88 8.77 -7.87
N MET A 212 20.97 9.47 -8.17
CA MET A 212 21.96 8.99 -9.15
C MET A 212 22.53 7.61 -8.83
N ASN A 213 22.87 7.32 -7.57
CA ASN A 213 23.47 6.04 -7.19
C ASN A 213 22.47 4.89 -7.36
N GLN A 214 21.24 5.11 -6.88
CA GLN A 214 20.13 4.18 -7.07
C GLN A 214 19.80 3.98 -8.55
N LEU A 215 19.95 5.01 -9.39
CA LEU A 215 19.74 4.90 -10.83
C LEU A 215 20.86 4.12 -11.51
N LEU A 216 22.12 4.32 -11.10
CA LEU A 216 23.26 3.52 -11.59
C LEU A 216 23.07 2.05 -11.25
N GLU A 217 22.66 1.76 -10.01
CA GLU A 217 22.34 0.41 -9.56
C GLU A 217 21.14 -0.18 -10.33
N ALA A 218 20.04 0.58 -10.44
CA ALA A 218 18.84 0.16 -11.16
C ALA A 218 19.13 -0.15 -12.63
N THR A 219 19.93 0.69 -13.30
CA THR A 219 20.32 0.45 -14.70
C THR A 219 21.29 -0.72 -14.85
N PHE A 220 22.15 -0.97 -13.86
CA PHE A 220 23.04 -2.14 -13.83
C PHE A 220 22.27 -3.46 -13.68
N PHE A 221 21.27 -3.51 -12.78
CA PHE A 221 20.43 -4.70 -12.57
C PHE A 221 19.20 -4.76 -13.49
N HIS A 222 19.12 -3.90 -14.51
CA HIS A 222 18.00 -3.81 -15.46
C HIS A 222 16.62 -3.70 -14.78
N ASN A 223 16.54 -2.92 -13.70
CA ASN A 223 15.30 -2.66 -12.99
C ASN A 223 14.36 -1.79 -13.83
N LYS A 224 13.35 -2.44 -14.42
CA LYS A 224 12.35 -1.80 -15.29
C LYS A 224 11.51 -0.72 -14.60
N ASN A 225 11.48 -0.66 -13.26
CA ASN A 225 10.77 0.41 -12.54
C ASN A 225 11.40 1.79 -12.76
N ALA A 226 12.68 1.86 -13.17
CA ALA A 226 13.33 3.11 -13.55
C ALA A 226 12.88 3.63 -14.92
N LEU A 227 12.20 2.81 -15.74
CA LEU A 227 11.77 3.09 -17.12
C LEU A 227 12.88 3.42 -18.13
N VAL A 228 14.11 3.60 -17.66
CA VAL A 228 15.29 3.92 -18.45
C VAL A 228 16.40 2.91 -18.25
N GLU A 229 17.21 2.71 -19.28
CA GLU A 229 18.47 2.00 -19.26
C GLU A 229 19.64 2.96 -19.49
N ARG A 230 20.83 2.54 -19.07
CA ARG A 230 22.08 3.25 -19.33
C ARG A 230 22.68 2.74 -20.64
N THR A 231 22.95 3.66 -21.54
CA THR A 231 23.67 3.39 -22.80
C THR A 231 25.17 3.20 -22.55
N LYS A 232 25.89 2.65 -23.54
CA LYS A 232 27.35 2.48 -23.49
C LYS A 232 28.11 3.80 -23.23
N ASN A 233 27.55 4.93 -23.66
CA ASN A 233 28.13 6.25 -23.51
C ASN A 233 27.67 6.96 -22.21
N GLU A 234 27.18 6.20 -21.22
CA GLU A 234 26.70 6.71 -19.93
C GLU A 234 25.48 7.66 -19.98
N HIS A 235 24.80 7.74 -21.11
CA HIS A 235 23.54 8.48 -21.24
C HIS A 235 22.33 7.59 -20.98
N LEU A 236 21.19 8.18 -20.66
CA LEU A 236 19.95 7.44 -20.45
C LEU A 236 19.26 7.11 -21.78
N LYS A 237 18.47 6.05 -21.80
CA LYS A 237 17.53 5.75 -22.89
C LYS A 237 16.28 5.14 -22.27
N VAL A 238 15.10 5.53 -22.70
CA VAL A 238 13.86 4.86 -22.26
C VAL A 238 13.83 3.44 -22.83
N TYR A 239 13.44 2.45 -22.02
CA TYR A 239 13.26 1.08 -22.53
C TYR A 239 12.26 1.04 -23.68
N ASP A 240 12.54 0.24 -24.71
CA ASP A 240 11.72 0.16 -25.91
C ASP A 240 10.28 -0.28 -25.59
N ASP A 241 10.10 -1.15 -24.59
CA ASP A 241 8.79 -1.60 -24.08
C ASP A 241 7.89 -0.44 -23.58
N PHE A 242 8.49 0.66 -23.11
CA PHE A 242 7.78 1.78 -22.49
C PHE A 242 7.72 3.02 -23.38
N ALA A 243 8.55 3.11 -24.42
CA ALA A 243 8.72 4.30 -25.24
C ALA A 243 7.40 4.88 -25.81
N LYS A 244 6.40 4.02 -26.07
CA LYS A 244 5.08 4.43 -26.59
C LYS A 244 4.02 4.70 -25.51
N THR A 245 4.32 4.36 -24.25
CA THR A 245 3.35 4.37 -23.15
C THR A 245 3.81 5.23 -21.98
N VAL A 246 4.78 6.12 -22.19
CA VAL A 246 5.33 7.01 -21.16
C VAL A 246 5.20 8.47 -21.56
N ASP A 247 4.74 9.30 -20.61
CA ASP A 247 4.91 10.76 -20.69
C ASP A 247 6.21 11.16 -20.01
N ILE A 248 7.02 11.98 -20.67
CA ILE A 248 8.36 12.32 -20.23
C ILE A 248 8.45 13.80 -19.91
N PHE A 249 9.07 14.12 -18.79
CA PHE A 249 9.34 15.48 -18.36
C PHE A 249 10.80 15.60 -17.90
N ILE A 250 11.53 16.58 -18.45
CA ILE A 250 12.90 16.92 -18.02
C ILE A 250 12.84 18.31 -17.39
N ASN A 251 13.22 18.43 -16.11
CA ASN A 251 13.10 19.66 -15.32
C ASN A 251 11.68 20.26 -15.36
N ASN A 252 10.66 19.40 -15.27
CA ASN A 252 9.24 19.74 -15.37
C ASN A 252 8.78 20.30 -16.73
N LEU A 253 9.62 20.23 -17.77
CA LEU A 253 9.24 20.56 -19.14
C LEU A 253 8.92 19.28 -19.92
N PRO A 254 7.83 19.23 -20.72
CA PRO A 254 7.54 18.10 -21.59
C PRO A 254 8.73 17.79 -22.51
N ALA A 255 9.06 16.52 -22.64
CA ALA A 255 10.19 16.04 -23.40
C ALA A 255 9.84 14.77 -24.18
N THR A 256 10.71 14.39 -25.11
CA THR A 256 10.59 13.18 -25.93
C THR A 256 11.60 12.12 -25.48
N THR A 257 11.43 10.89 -25.97
CA THR A 257 12.40 9.81 -25.75
C THR A 257 13.77 10.14 -26.34
N ALA A 258 13.83 10.95 -27.39
CA ALA A 258 15.09 11.43 -27.98
C ALA A 258 15.82 12.39 -27.02
N ASP A 259 15.10 13.28 -26.35
CA ASP A 259 15.69 14.22 -25.38
C ASP A 259 16.28 13.50 -24.15
N VAL A 260 15.71 12.34 -23.76
CA VAL A 260 16.29 11.53 -22.68
C VAL A 260 17.70 11.04 -23.03
N THR A 261 17.99 10.81 -24.31
CA THR A 261 19.31 10.35 -24.76
C THR A 261 20.41 11.39 -24.65
N THR A 262 20.05 12.66 -24.46
CA THR A 262 21.03 13.73 -24.19
C THR A 262 21.36 13.86 -22.71
N VAL A 263 20.63 13.16 -21.81
CA VAL A 263 20.86 13.24 -20.36
C VAL A 263 21.93 12.23 -19.95
N HIS A 264 23.06 12.74 -19.46
CA HIS A 264 24.10 11.91 -18.87
C HIS A 264 23.66 11.42 -17.47
N VAL A 265 23.91 10.15 -17.13
CA VAL A 265 23.44 9.56 -15.86
C VAL A 265 23.91 10.35 -14.62
N ARG A 266 25.13 10.90 -14.68
CA ARG A 266 25.72 11.73 -13.61
C ARG A 266 25.09 13.11 -13.45
N GLU A 267 24.37 13.59 -14.47
CA GLU A 267 23.63 14.86 -14.39
C GLU A 267 22.30 14.68 -13.68
N VAL A 268 21.81 13.45 -13.53
CA VAL A 268 20.55 13.18 -12.82
C VAL A 268 20.71 13.50 -11.34
N ALA A 269 19.92 14.46 -10.86
CA ALA A 269 19.76 14.73 -9.45
C ALA A 269 18.72 13.78 -8.84
N ARG A 270 17.55 13.70 -9.49
CA ARG A 270 16.47 12.79 -9.14
C ARG A 270 15.75 12.32 -10.39
N LEU A 271 15.35 11.06 -10.38
CA LEU A 271 14.47 10.46 -11.36
C LEU A 271 13.25 9.92 -10.62
N TYR A 272 12.06 10.36 -11.04
CA TYR A 272 10.80 9.86 -10.52
C TYR A 272 10.06 9.13 -11.63
N THR A 273 9.60 7.94 -11.32
CA THR A 273 8.69 7.20 -12.21
C THR A 273 7.36 7.00 -11.51
N LYS A 274 6.31 7.01 -12.30
CA LYS A 274 4.97 6.72 -11.82
C LYS A 274 4.26 5.86 -12.82
N GLU A 275 3.76 4.73 -12.36
CA GLU A 275 2.73 3.99 -13.06
C GLU A 275 1.37 4.59 -12.68
N ARG A 276 0.61 5.01 -13.68
CA ARG A 276 -0.75 5.51 -13.48
C ARG A 276 -1.67 4.35 -13.07
N PRO A 277 -2.74 4.61 -12.30
CA PRO A 277 -3.74 3.58 -12.02
C PRO A 277 -4.42 3.15 -13.33
N TYR A 278 -4.89 1.90 -13.40
CA TYR A 278 -5.55 1.31 -14.58
C TYR A 278 -6.74 2.13 -15.06
N ARG A 279 -7.39 2.83 -14.12
CA ARG A 279 -8.47 3.74 -14.44
C ARG A 279 -8.00 4.86 -15.37
N ASP A 280 -6.74 5.16 -15.56
CA ASP A 280 -6.31 6.25 -16.43
C ASP A 280 -5.82 5.74 -17.80
N TRP A 281 -5.09 4.63 -17.81
CA TRP A 281 -4.44 4.12 -19.02
C TRP A 281 -5.14 2.90 -19.64
N PHE A 282 -6.02 2.24 -18.90
CA PHE A 282 -6.75 1.04 -19.34
C PHE A 282 -8.24 1.34 -19.53
N ARG A 283 -8.54 2.50 -20.12
CA ARG A 283 -9.89 2.90 -20.55
C ARG A 283 -10.03 2.78 -22.06
N ALA A 284 -11.24 2.49 -22.51
CA ALA A 284 -11.57 2.46 -23.94
C ALA A 284 -11.69 3.87 -24.54
N ASP A 285 -12.18 4.82 -23.74
CA ASP A 285 -12.39 6.21 -24.09
C ASP A 285 -11.17 7.06 -23.73
N ASN A 286 -10.24 7.19 -24.69
CA ASN A 286 -9.04 8.03 -24.59
C ASN A 286 -8.05 7.61 -23.47
N PRO A 287 -7.33 6.50 -23.65
CA PRO A 287 -6.35 6.04 -22.67
C PRO A 287 -5.18 7.03 -22.56
N LEU A 288 -4.83 7.42 -21.32
CA LEU A 288 -3.59 8.12 -21.05
C LEU A 288 -2.39 7.16 -21.15
N PRO A 289 -1.17 7.64 -21.43
CA PRO A 289 0.03 6.81 -21.34
C PRO A 289 0.14 6.14 -19.97
N ARG A 290 0.54 4.87 -19.92
CA ARG A 290 0.58 4.10 -18.66
C ARG A 290 1.57 4.67 -17.64
N PHE A 291 2.69 5.21 -18.10
CA PHE A 291 3.78 5.65 -17.26
C PHE A 291 4.03 7.16 -17.34
N GLN A 292 4.63 7.70 -16.30
CA GLN A 292 5.23 9.02 -16.28
C GLN A 292 6.69 8.91 -15.83
N LEU A 293 7.57 9.63 -16.52
CA LEU A 293 8.99 9.73 -16.23
C LEU A 293 9.36 11.20 -16.03
N TYR A 294 9.82 11.55 -14.83
CA TYR A 294 10.32 12.88 -14.50
C TYR A 294 11.81 12.80 -14.20
N ILE A 295 12.61 13.56 -14.93
CA ILE A 295 14.06 13.64 -14.75
C ILE A 295 14.40 15.05 -14.31
N GLN A 296 15.01 15.19 -13.14
CA GLN A 296 15.59 16.45 -12.66
C GLN A 296 17.10 16.39 -12.85
N THR A 297 17.65 17.35 -13.60
CA THR A 297 19.07 17.40 -13.94
C THR A 297 19.80 18.53 -13.19
N THR A 298 21.04 18.27 -12.80
CA THR A 298 22.00 19.25 -12.28
C THR A 298 23.29 19.17 -13.12
N PRO A 299 23.42 20.00 -14.18
CA PRO A 299 24.49 19.89 -15.18
C PRO A 299 25.91 20.01 -14.60
N LYS A 300 26.07 20.74 -13.49
CA LYS A 300 27.38 20.92 -12.82
C LYS A 300 27.93 19.63 -12.20
N ARG A 301 27.11 18.57 -12.07
CA ARG A 301 27.48 17.31 -11.41
C ARG A 301 28.34 16.40 -12.28
N ALA A 302 28.21 16.46 -13.61
CA ALA A 302 29.03 15.67 -14.54
C ALA A 302 30.52 16.03 -14.49
N LYS A 303 30.86 17.27 -14.10
CA LYS A 303 32.23 17.79 -14.04
C LYS A 303 33.03 17.37 -12.79
N ARG A 304 32.44 16.64 -11.85
CA ARG A 304 33.15 16.17 -10.66
C ARG A 304 34.00 14.96 -11.05
N ASP A 305 35.31 15.17 -11.16
CA ASP A 305 36.32 14.17 -11.53
C ASP A 305 36.11 12.82 -10.84
N SER A 306 36.01 11.76 -11.63
CA SER A 306 35.74 10.39 -11.21
C SER A 306 37.01 9.58 -10.88
N SER A 307 37.98 10.18 -10.20
CA SER A 307 39.20 9.47 -9.79
C SER A 307 39.00 8.56 -8.56
N TYR A 308 37.82 8.55 -7.91
CA TYR A 308 37.56 7.71 -6.74
C TYR A 308 36.11 7.19 -6.71
N TYR A 309 35.83 6.07 -7.39
CA TYR A 309 34.69 5.22 -7.02
C TYR A 309 35.08 3.75 -7.20
N VAL A 310 35.52 3.13 -6.09
CA VAL A 310 35.52 1.68 -5.94
C VAL A 310 34.08 1.28 -5.65
N PHE A 311 33.41 0.65 -6.61
CA PHE A 311 32.17 -0.07 -6.34
C PHE A 311 32.51 -1.28 -5.45
N SER A 312 32.38 -1.11 -4.13
CA SER A 312 32.31 -2.24 -3.22
C SER A 312 30.83 -2.60 -3.02
N PRO A 313 30.42 -3.87 -3.21
CA PRO A 313 29.04 -4.30 -2.98
C PRO A 313 28.60 -4.26 -1.50
N PHE A 314 29.39 -3.66 -0.61
CA PHE A 314 29.15 -3.61 0.83
C PHE A 314 29.06 -2.20 1.42
N TYR A 315 28.99 -1.13 0.62
CA TYR A 315 29.00 0.23 1.17
C TYR A 315 27.60 0.83 1.33
N SER A 316 27.08 0.78 2.56
CA SER A 316 25.86 1.47 3.02
C SER A 316 26.20 2.81 3.70
N GLY A 317 26.82 3.73 2.95
CA GLY A 317 27.15 5.07 3.44
C GLY A 317 26.34 6.15 2.73
N ASP A 318 25.47 6.84 3.49
CA ASP A 318 24.80 8.07 3.05
C ASP A 318 25.81 9.16 2.67
N PHE A 319 25.55 9.88 1.57
CA PHE A 319 26.25 11.11 1.18
C PHE A 319 25.28 12.22 0.79
#